data_AF-A0A7Y3AX46-F1
#
_entry.id   AF-A0A7Y3AX46-F1
#
_cell.length_a   1.000
_cell.length_b   1.000
_cell.length_c   1.000
_cell.angle_alpha   90.00
_cell.angle_beta   90.00
_cell.angle_gamma   90.00
#
_symmetry.space_group_name_H-M   'P 1'
#
loop_
_entity.id
_entity.type
_entity.pdbx_description
1 polymer ?
#
loop_
_entity_poly.entity_id
_entity_poly.type
_entity_poly.pdbx_seq_one_letter_code
_entity_poly.pdbx_strand_id
1 'polypeptide(L)'
;NDPDLVVKMLPTMQRVGGKENIQIQKAITGAEDFSYFQEQVPGFFFFLGGMSPGTTESFPHHTPDFIIDDSGLTLGVKTLTEMSLDYLNMDD
;
A
#
# COMPACT_ATOMS: atom_id res chain seq x y z
N ASN A 1 -5.92 9.83 -2.10
CA ASN A 1 -6.71 8.63 -1.72
C ASN A 1 -8.13 9.03 -1.39
N ASP A 2 -9.08 8.41 -2.09
CA ASP A 2 -10.50 8.54 -1.77
C ASP A 2 -10.82 7.86 -0.42
N PRO A 3 -11.41 8.55 0.56
CA PRO A 3 -11.66 7.99 1.89
C PRO A 3 -12.59 6.77 1.89
N ASP A 4 -13.62 6.78 1.05
CA ASP A 4 -14.61 5.69 1.00
C ASP A 4 -13.98 4.43 0.40
N LEU A 5 -13.15 4.58 -0.64
CA LEU A 5 -12.39 3.47 -1.22
C LEU A 5 -11.37 2.89 -0.22
N VAL A 6 -10.73 3.73 0.60
CA VAL A 6 -9.85 3.26 1.68
C VAL A 6 -10.62 2.42 2.70
N VAL A 7 -11.77 2.91 3.17
CA VAL A 7 -12.63 2.17 4.11
C VAL A 7 -13.11 0.85 3.49
N LYS A 8 -13.51 0.89 2.23
CA LYS A 8 -14.02 -0.27 1.47
C LYS A 8 -12.95 -1.37 1.33
N MET A 9 -11.69 -1.00 1.11
CA MET A 9 -10.59 -1.95 0.87
C MET A 9 -9.80 -2.34 2.13
N LEU A 10 -10.00 -1.63 3.25
CA LEU A 10 -9.31 -1.92 4.51
C LEU A 10 -9.50 -3.38 5.00
N PRO A 11 -10.70 -4.00 4.91
CA PRO A 11 -10.88 -5.40 5.28
C PRO A 11 -10.00 -6.36 4.48
N THR A 12 -9.82 -6.12 3.17
CA THR A 12 -8.95 -6.93 2.32
C THR A 12 -7.50 -6.82 2.75
N MET A 13 -7.00 -5.59 2.99
CA MET A 13 -5.63 -5.38 3.49
C MET A 13 -5.41 -6.07 4.84
N GLN A 14 -6.37 -5.98 5.77
CA GLN A 14 -6.28 -6.65 7.08
C GLN A 14 -6.29 -8.17 6.96
N ARG A 15 -7.10 -8.74 6.06
CA ARG A 15 -7.15 -10.18 5.80
C ARG A 15 -5.85 -10.71 5.18
N VAL A 16 -5.24 -9.95 4.29
CA VAL A 16 -4.03 -10.37 3.56
C VAL A 16 -2.75 -10.12 4.34
N GLY A 17 -2.62 -8.94 4.95
CA GLY A 17 -1.41 -8.50 5.64
C GLY A 17 -1.41 -8.67 7.15
N GLY A 18 -2.54 -9.02 7.76
CA GLY A 18 -2.70 -9.04 9.23
C GLY A 18 -2.99 -7.64 9.78
N LYS A 19 -3.95 -7.53 10.68
CA LYS A 19 -4.45 -6.24 11.19
C LYS A 19 -3.37 -5.43 11.90
N GLU A 20 -2.45 -6.11 12.57
CA GLU A 20 -1.32 -5.55 13.30
C GLU A 20 -0.24 -4.91 12.40
N ASN A 21 -0.19 -5.30 11.11
CA ASN A 21 0.77 -4.78 10.15
C ASN A 21 0.22 -3.63 9.31
N ILE A 22 -1.06 -3.28 9.47
CA ILE A 22 -1.68 -2.15 8.77
C ILE A 22 -1.51 -0.88 9.58
N GLN A 23 -0.89 0.12 8.97
CA GLN A 23 -0.64 1.43 9.59
C GLN A 23 -1.23 2.55 8.74
N ILE A 24 -1.81 3.55 9.40
CA ILE A 24 -2.25 4.77 8.72
C ILE A 24 -1.02 5.64 8.45
N GLN A 25 -0.77 5.86 7.16
CA GLN A 25 0.32 6.72 6.71
C GLN A 25 -0.08 8.19 6.84
N LYS A 26 0.76 8.99 7.50
CA LYS A 26 0.63 10.46 7.48
C LYS A 26 0.95 10.98 6.08
N ALA A 27 0.31 12.08 5.69
CA ALA A 27 0.66 12.76 4.44
C ALA A 27 2.16 13.08 4.40
N ILE A 28 2.78 12.85 3.25
CA ILE A 28 4.18 13.13 2.98
C ILE A 28 4.27 14.13 1.82
N THR A 29 5.41 14.81 1.71
CA THR A 29 5.68 15.77 0.63
C THR A 29 6.36 15.13 -0.58
N GLY A 30 6.15 13.83 -0.80
CA GLY A 30 6.62 13.14 -2.01
C GLY A 30 5.82 13.58 -3.24
N ALA A 31 6.50 13.66 -4.39
CA ALA A 31 5.83 13.88 -5.68
C ALA A 31 5.56 12.53 -6.34
N GLU A 32 4.31 12.29 -6.74
CA GLU A 32 3.84 11.03 -7.31
C GLU A 32 2.81 11.35 -8.40
N ASP A 33 3.07 10.92 -9.63
CA ASP A 33 2.23 11.23 -10.80
C ASP A 33 0.96 10.36 -10.84
N PHE A 34 0.87 9.32 -10.00
CA PHE A 34 -0.37 8.59 -9.76
C PHE A 34 -1.55 9.52 -9.38
N SER A 35 -1.25 10.69 -8.81
CA SER A 35 -2.24 11.72 -8.51
C SER A 35 -3.09 12.13 -9.72
N TYR A 36 -2.54 12.14 -10.94
CA TYR A 36 -3.30 12.47 -12.15
C TYR A 36 -4.42 11.46 -12.45
N PHE A 37 -4.23 10.17 -12.11
CA PHE A 37 -5.31 9.19 -12.22
C PHE A 37 -6.40 9.46 -11.18
N GLN A 38 -6.01 9.85 -9.96
CA GLN A 38 -6.93 10.16 -8.87
C GLN A 38 -7.75 11.43 -9.09
N GLU A 39 -7.34 12.31 -10.01
CA GLU A 39 -8.16 13.45 -10.46
C GLU A 39 -9.36 13.02 -11.32
N GLN A 40 -9.28 11.86 -11.98
CA GLN A 40 -10.30 11.40 -12.92
C GLN A 40 -11.28 10.41 -12.29
N VAL A 41 -10.81 9.56 -11.37
CA VAL A 41 -11.62 8.53 -10.71
C VAL A 41 -11.17 8.35 -9.25
N PRO A 42 -12.05 7.87 -8.34
CA PRO A 42 -11.62 7.49 -7.00
C PRO A 42 -10.48 6.49 -7.05
N GLY A 43 -9.36 6.83 -6.43
CA GLY A 43 -8.17 5.98 -6.43
C GLY A 43 -7.62 5.76 -5.02
N PHE A 44 -6.93 4.63 -4.85
CA PHE A 44 -6.28 4.25 -3.61
C PHE A 44 -4.84 3.84 -3.88
N PHE A 45 -3.92 4.64 -3.34
CA PHE A 45 -2.47 4.40 -3.33
C PHE A 45 -2.04 3.98 -1.92
N PHE A 46 -1.25 2.92 -1.79
CA PHE A 46 -0.73 2.46 -0.50
C PHE A 46 0.75 2.11 -0.59
N PHE A 47 1.44 2.17 0.55
CA PHE A 47 2.84 1.79 0.65
C PHE A 47 2.96 0.33 1.08
N LEU A 48 3.88 -0.39 0.45
CA LEU A 48 4.32 -1.71 0.87
C LEU A 48 5.61 -1.56 1.68
N GLY A 49 5.65 -2.15 2.88
CA GLY A 49 6.87 -2.18 3.68
C GLY A 49 7.97 -2.96 2.98
N GLY A 50 9.17 -2.38 2.92
CA GLY A 50 10.36 -2.99 2.33
C GLY A 50 11.59 -2.97 3.26
N MET A 51 11.41 -2.60 4.53
CA MET A 51 12.48 -2.64 5.53
C MET A 51 12.68 -4.08 5.99
N SER A 52 13.94 -4.50 6.12
CA SER A 52 14.24 -5.86 6.59
C SER A 52 13.64 -6.14 7.99
N PRO A 53 13.14 -7.35 8.24
CA PRO A 53 12.63 -7.73 9.56
C PRO A 53 13.71 -7.62 10.64
N GLY A 54 13.34 -7.08 11.81
CA GLY A 54 14.24 -7.00 12.97
C GLY A 54 15.20 -5.81 12.99
N THR A 55 15.19 -4.97 11.96
CA THR A 55 15.90 -3.68 11.96
C THR A 55 14.95 -2.51 12.24
N THR A 56 15.51 -1.42 12.74
CA THR A 56 14.85 -0.11 12.91
C THR A 56 15.42 0.95 11.97
N GLU A 57 16.41 0.59 11.15
CA GLU A 57 17.10 1.45 10.22
C GLU A 57 16.59 1.19 8.80
N SER A 58 16.19 2.27 8.12
CA SER A 58 15.79 2.27 6.71
C SER A 58 16.37 3.50 6.04
N PHE A 59 17.00 3.32 4.87
CA PHE A 59 17.51 4.43 4.07
C PHE A 59 16.40 4.97 3.15
N PRO A 60 16.31 6.29 2.94
CA PRO A 60 15.27 6.87 2.09
C PRO A 60 15.38 6.41 0.64
N HIS A 61 14.26 6.49 -0.09
CA HIS A 61 14.31 6.42 -1.55
C HIS A 61 15.27 7.49 -2.10
N HIS A 62 15.94 7.19 -3.21
CA HIS A 62 16.91 8.06 -3.90
C HIS A 62 18.27 8.29 -3.21
N THR A 63 18.65 7.46 -2.23
CA THR A 63 20.01 7.43 -1.67
C THR A 63 20.80 6.22 -2.22
N PRO A 64 22.15 6.27 -2.26
CA PRO A 64 22.97 5.13 -2.71
C PRO A 64 22.88 3.90 -1.78
N ASP A 65 22.53 4.12 -0.51
CA ASP A 65 22.40 3.07 0.50
C ASP A 65 20.98 2.47 0.54
N PHE A 66 20.08 2.92 -0.34
CA PHE A 66 18.73 2.38 -0.42
C PHE A 66 18.77 0.88 -0.75
N ILE A 67 18.19 0.09 0.14
CA ILE A 67 18.03 -1.35 -0.01
C ILE A 67 16.60 -1.73 0.34
N ILE A 68 16.05 -2.68 -0.41
CA ILE A 68 14.73 -3.25 -0.16
C ILE A 68 14.88 -4.72 0.22
N ASP A 69 14.12 -5.13 1.23
CA ASP A 69 13.87 -6.53 1.54
C ASP A 69 12.78 -7.06 0.59
N ASP A 70 13.18 -7.94 -0.34
CA ASP A 70 12.29 -8.45 -1.37
C ASP A 70 11.32 -9.52 -0.87
N SER A 71 11.46 -10.01 0.37
CA SER A 71 10.51 -10.96 0.97
C SER A 71 9.09 -10.38 1.06
N GLY A 72 8.96 -9.05 1.13
CA GLY A 72 7.69 -8.33 1.13
C GLY A 72 6.98 -8.29 -0.22
N LEU A 73 7.65 -8.59 -1.34
CA LEU A 73 7.04 -8.48 -2.68
C LEU A 73 5.84 -9.41 -2.85
N THR A 74 5.89 -10.61 -2.28
CA THR A 74 4.76 -11.56 -2.33
C THR A 74 3.53 -10.99 -1.61
N LEU A 75 3.72 -10.29 -0.49
CA LEU A 75 2.64 -9.59 0.21
C LEU A 75 2.04 -8.49 -0.67
N GLY A 76 2.87 -7.71 -1.36
CA GLY A 76 2.41 -6.67 -2.30
C GLY A 76 1.54 -7.22 -3.42
N VAL A 77 2.04 -8.25 -4.13
CA VAL A 77 1.31 -8.91 -5.22
C VAL A 77 -0.01 -9.48 -4.72
N LYS A 78 0.01 -10.19 -3.59
CA LYS A 78 -1.19 -10.76 -3.00
C LYS A 78 -2.20 -9.67 -2.61
N THR A 79 -1.73 -8.59 -1.99
CA THR A 79 -2.59 -7.48 -1.56
C THR A 79 -3.30 -6.84 -2.75
N LEU A 80 -2.57 -6.50 -3.82
CA LEU A 80 -3.16 -5.89 -5.01
C LEU A 80 -4.12 -6.86 -5.73
N THR A 81 -3.76 -8.15 -5.82
CA THR A 81 -4.61 -9.18 -6.46
C THR A 81 -5.92 -9.33 -5.69
N GLU A 82 -5.85 -9.53 -4.39
CA GLU A 82 -7.02 -9.73 -3.52
C GLU A 82 -7.88 -8.47 -3.45
N MET A 83 -7.29 -7.27 -3.39
CA MET A 83 -8.05 -6.01 -3.48
C MET A 83 -8.81 -5.90 -4.80
N SER A 84 -8.18 -6.27 -5.91
CA SER A 84 -8.83 -6.24 -7.22
C SER A 84 -9.98 -7.25 -7.29
N LEU A 85 -9.77 -8.48 -6.82
CA LEU A 85 -10.80 -9.51 -6.79
C LEU A 85 -11.96 -9.14 -5.86
N ASP A 86 -11.66 -8.68 -4.65
CA ASP A 86 -12.69 -8.27 -3.69
C ASP A 86 -13.48 -7.09 -4.24
N TYR A 87 -12.82 -6.06 -4.78
CA TYR A 87 -13.48 -4.89 -5.37
C TYR A 87 -14.41 -5.28 -6.53
N LEU A 88 -13.99 -6.18 -7.42
CA LEU A 88 -14.78 -6.63 -8.57
C LEU A 88 -15.93 -7.58 -8.20
N ASN A 89 -15.85 -8.24 -7.05
CA ASN A 89 -16.88 -9.17 -6.55
C ASN A 89 -17.73 -8.56 -5.43
N MET A 90 -17.60 -7.26 -5.14
CA MET A 90 -18.52 -6.58 -4.25
C MET A 90 -19.87 -6.45 -4.94
N ASP A 91 -20.91 -7.02 -4.33
CA ASP A 91 -22.29 -6.70 -4.67
C ASP A 91 -22.55 -5.21 -4.33
N ASP A 92 -23.34 -4.52 -5.17
CA ASP A 92 -23.77 -3.13 -4.94
C ASP A 92 -24.60 -2.96 -3.64
#